data_AF-A0A443E163-F1
#
_entry.id   AF-A0A443E163-F1
#
_cell.length_a   1.000
_cell.length_b   1.000
_cell.length_c   1.000
_cell.angle_alpha   90.00
_cell.angle_beta   90.00
_cell.angle_gamma   90.00
#
_symmetry.space_group_name_H-M   'P 1'
#
loop_
_entity.id
_entity.type
_entity.pdbx_description
1 polymer ?
#
loop_
_entity_poly.entity_id
_entity_poly.type
_entity_poly.pdbx_seq_one_letter_code
_entity_poly.pdbx_strand_id
1 'polypeptide(L)'
;MIQAGSKQTASPEWQTFMSNPAGYADAARLAQCFDGTIGEAACERMLRSQRLHQRLSVLLLDRYGLSGAVSNEPADEIDLAIALSSGEELEDLALRAGAIYWAGSLAAVIDGRQAAALQAALGAEICAFAVANRDLAGPMQPLEPLEDIFGRVHADGLRCLGAWCQAMPGETSMRVRLKLMPHALVDQPAAEPFAEAGPAIVRRAMG
;
A
#
# COMPACT_ATOMS: atom_id res chain seq x y z
N MET A 1 21.79 37.58 5.62
CA MET A 1 20.97 36.87 6.63
C MET A 1 20.84 35.43 6.17
N ILE A 2 21.54 34.51 6.83
CA ILE A 2 21.45 33.07 6.52
C ILE A 2 20.26 32.56 7.33
N GLN A 3 19.17 32.23 6.63
CA GLN A 3 17.98 31.64 7.24
C GLN A 3 18.35 30.22 7.64
N ALA A 4 18.62 30.01 8.93
CA ALA A 4 18.76 28.69 9.51
C ALA A 4 17.40 27.99 9.36
N GLY A 5 17.28 27.11 8.37
CA GLY A 5 16.15 26.20 8.26
C GLY A 5 16.05 25.43 9.56
N SER A 6 14.96 25.64 10.28
CA SER A 6 14.60 24.82 11.43
C SER A 6 14.62 23.36 10.97
N LYS A 7 15.55 22.56 11.50
CA LYS A 7 15.48 21.10 11.39
C LYS A 7 14.20 20.70 12.12
N GLN A 8 13.10 20.56 11.39
CA GLN A 8 11.88 19.98 11.91
C GLN A 8 12.27 18.57 12.36
N THR A 9 12.25 18.34 13.67
CA THR A 9 12.46 17.00 14.20
C THR A 9 11.27 16.17 13.76
N ALA A 10 11.53 15.03 13.10
CA ALA A 10 10.46 14.12 12.69
C ALA A 10 9.56 13.74 13.88
N SER A 11 8.28 13.55 13.62
CA SER A 11 7.29 13.02 14.54
C SER A 11 7.76 11.69 15.18
N PRO A 12 7.32 11.39 16.42
CA PRO A 12 7.62 10.11 17.07
C PRO A 12 7.18 8.89 16.25
N GLU A 13 6.05 8.99 15.55
CA GLU A 13 5.50 7.95 14.68
C GLU A 13 6.46 7.68 13.52
N TRP A 14 6.94 8.72 12.86
CA TRP A 14 7.93 8.58 11.79
C TRP A 14 9.26 8.02 12.29
N GLN A 15 9.75 8.49 13.44
CA GLN A 15 10.96 7.93 14.05
C GLN A 15 10.82 6.43 14.31
N THR A 16 9.67 5.98 14.79
CA THR A 16 9.35 4.56 15.01
C THR A 16 9.29 3.80 13.69
N PHE A 17 8.62 4.37 12.68
CA PHE A 17 8.54 3.81 11.33
C PHE A 17 9.93 3.62 10.69
N MET A 18 10.85 4.55 10.91
CA MET A 18 12.22 4.48 10.39
C MET A 18 13.12 3.50 11.18
N SER A 19 12.96 3.40 12.49
CA SER A 19 13.88 2.64 13.33
C SER A 19 13.44 1.21 13.67
N ASN A 20 12.15 0.89 13.57
CA ASN A 20 11.61 -0.39 14.03
C ASN A 20 10.75 -1.14 12.98
N PRO A 21 11.32 -1.60 11.85
CA PRO A 21 10.58 -2.39 10.86
C PRO A 21 9.96 -3.68 11.40
N ALA A 22 10.53 -4.31 12.43
CA ALA A 22 9.90 -5.48 13.06
C ALA A 22 8.55 -5.16 13.74
N GLY A 23 8.24 -3.88 13.99
CA GLY A 23 6.95 -3.47 14.54
C GLY A 23 5.80 -3.48 13.54
N TYR A 24 6.10 -3.50 12.23
CA TYR A 24 5.08 -3.41 11.18
C TYR A 24 5.30 -4.38 10.01
N ALA A 25 6.43 -5.08 9.94
CA ALA A 25 6.70 -5.99 8.85
C ALA A 25 5.74 -7.18 8.85
N ASP A 26 5.34 -7.58 7.66
CA ASP A 26 4.60 -8.81 7.41
C ASP A 26 5.49 -10.05 7.68
N ALA A 27 4.87 -11.14 8.15
CA ALA A 27 5.62 -12.33 8.54
C ALA A 27 6.27 -13.03 7.34
N ALA A 28 5.66 -12.99 6.15
CA ALA A 28 6.25 -13.55 4.95
C ALA A 28 7.48 -12.76 4.50
N ARG A 29 7.52 -11.44 4.74
CA ARG A 29 8.72 -10.60 4.51
C ARG A 29 9.87 -11.00 5.42
N LEU A 30 9.58 -11.28 6.69
CA LEU A 30 10.59 -11.76 7.63
C LEU A 30 11.06 -13.19 7.28
N ALA A 31 10.14 -14.07 6.84
CA ALA A 31 10.49 -15.43 6.43
C ALA A 31 11.51 -15.46 5.28
N GLN A 32 11.41 -14.50 4.34
CA GLN A 32 12.40 -14.34 3.27
C GLN A 32 13.83 -14.05 3.79
N CYS A 33 13.99 -13.44 4.97
CA CYS A 33 15.31 -13.21 5.57
C CYS A 33 16.00 -14.50 6.03
N PHE A 34 15.25 -15.61 6.17
CA PHE A 34 15.78 -16.89 6.61
C PHE A 34 15.90 -17.91 5.47
N ASP A 35 15.69 -17.47 4.22
CA ASP A 35 15.75 -18.30 3.00
C ASP A 35 14.96 -19.62 3.14
N GLY A 36 13.78 -19.55 3.79
CA GLY A 36 12.89 -20.70 4.01
C GLY A 36 13.23 -21.59 5.21
N THR A 37 14.32 -21.31 5.94
CA THR A 37 14.70 -22.08 7.15
C THR A 37 13.69 -21.90 8.29
N ILE A 38 13.07 -20.72 8.36
CA ILE A 38 12.02 -20.40 9.34
C ILE A 38 10.74 -20.09 8.58
N GLY A 39 9.69 -20.87 8.86
CA GLY A 39 8.37 -20.66 8.26
C GLY A 39 7.65 -19.42 8.79
N GLU A 40 6.66 -18.95 8.03
CA GLU A 40 5.88 -17.75 8.31
C GLU A 40 5.23 -17.74 9.71
N ALA A 41 4.57 -18.83 10.10
CA ALA A 41 3.96 -18.93 11.43
C ALA A 41 4.96 -18.77 12.60
N ALA A 42 6.23 -19.14 12.40
CA ALA A 42 7.27 -18.88 13.39
C ALA A 42 7.73 -17.41 13.37
N CYS A 43 7.82 -16.82 12.17
CA CYS A 43 8.11 -15.40 12.00
C CYS A 43 7.02 -14.52 12.62
N GLU A 44 5.75 -14.86 12.48
CA GLU A 44 4.63 -14.18 13.18
C GLU A 44 4.84 -14.15 14.70
N ARG A 45 5.18 -15.29 15.30
CA ARG A 45 5.45 -15.36 16.75
C ARG A 45 6.66 -14.53 17.15
N MET A 46 7.68 -14.48 16.30
CA MET A 46 8.87 -13.66 16.52
C MET A 46 8.54 -12.17 16.46
N LEU A 47 7.75 -11.73 15.48
CA LEU A 47 7.27 -10.36 15.33
C LEU A 47 6.34 -9.93 16.46
N ARG A 48 5.59 -10.84 17.09
CA ARG A 48 4.81 -10.51 18.30
C ARG A 48 5.66 -10.34 19.56
N SER A 49 6.91 -10.82 19.55
CA SER A 49 7.81 -10.72 20.71
C SER A 49 8.63 -9.45 20.68
N GLN A 50 8.20 -8.43 21.44
CA GLN A 50 8.89 -7.14 21.62
C GLN A 50 10.39 -7.27 21.93
N ARG A 51 10.79 -8.27 22.74
CA ARG A 51 12.20 -8.55 23.07
C ARG A 51 13.06 -8.85 21.83
N LEU A 52 12.47 -9.33 20.74
CA LEU A 52 13.16 -9.68 19.51
C LEU A 52 13.19 -8.53 18.51
N HIS A 53 12.33 -7.52 18.66
CA HIS A 53 12.16 -6.44 17.67
C HIS A 53 13.46 -5.79 17.27
N GLN A 54 14.33 -5.44 18.22
CA GLN A 54 15.62 -4.83 17.89
C GLN A 54 16.45 -5.71 16.93
N ARG A 55 16.53 -7.02 17.20
CA ARG A 55 17.33 -7.94 16.37
C ARG A 55 16.68 -8.22 15.03
N LEU A 56 15.35 -8.34 15.00
CA LEU A 56 14.59 -8.54 13.77
C LEU A 56 14.63 -7.30 12.88
N SER A 57 14.57 -6.11 13.48
CA SER A 57 14.69 -4.84 12.77
C SER A 57 16.07 -4.72 12.10
N VAL A 58 17.16 -5.07 12.79
CA VAL A 58 18.49 -5.13 12.17
C VAL A 58 18.53 -6.09 10.98
N LEU A 59 17.93 -7.28 11.13
CA LEU A 59 17.87 -8.27 10.04
C LEU A 59 17.07 -7.77 8.83
N LEU A 60 15.92 -7.11 9.06
CA LEU A 60 15.09 -6.53 8.01
C LEU A 60 15.81 -5.36 7.33
N LEU A 61 16.46 -4.49 8.09
CA LEU A 61 17.23 -3.38 7.54
C LEU A 61 18.34 -3.90 6.61
N ASP A 62 19.10 -4.91 7.05
CA ASP A 62 20.17 -5.52 6.26
C ASP A 62 19.65 -6.23 4.99
N ARG A 63 18.65 -7.13 5.13
CA ARG A 63 18.09 -7.89 4.00
C ARG A 63 17.53 -7.00 2.90
N TYR A 64 16.91 -5.88 3.27
CA TYR A 64 16.22 -4.99 2.33
C TYR A 64 17.02 -3.72 2.00
N GLY A 65 18.28 -3.62 2.45
CA GLY A 65 19.18 -2.50 2.12
C GLY A 65 18.72 -1.14 2.68
N LEU A 66 18.13 -1.14 3.88
CA LEU A 66 17.58 0.04 4.53
C LEU A 66 18.50 0.56 5.64
N SER A 67 18.52 1.88 5.83
CA SER A 67 19.25 2.57 6.88
C SER A 67 18.46 2.60 8.19
N GLY A 68 19.13 2.46 9.33
CA GLY A 68 18.51 2.73 10.63
C GLY A 68 18.33 4.23 10.94
N ALA A 69 18.86 5.12 10.10
CA ALA A 69 18.83 6.56 10.33
C ALA A 69 17.46 7.15 10.00
N VAL A 70 16.98 8.06 10.86
CA VAL A 70 15.75 8.81 10.62
C VAL A 70 15.98 9.79 9.46
N SER A 71 15.28 9.57 8.35
CA SER A 71 15.21 10.52 7.24
C SER A 71 14.12 11.57 7.49
N ASN A 72 14.09 12.59 6.63
CA ASN A 72 12.97 13.54 6.62
C ASN A 72 11.65 12.83 6.30
N GLU A 73 10.59 13.31 6.91
CA GLU A 73 9.21 12.94 6.58
C GLU A 73 8.83 13.40 5.17
N PRO A 74 7.86 12.73 4.53
CA PRO A 74 7.15 13.30 3.40
C PRO A 74 6.60 14.68 3.76
N ALA A 75 6.75 15.64 2.85
CA ALA A 75 6.22 16.98 3.05
C ALA A 75 4.69 17.04 2.89
N ASP A 76 4.14 16.09 2.14
CA ASP A 76 2.70 15.93 1.92
C ASP A 76 2.09 15.05 3.03
N GLU A 77 1.04 15.57 3.67
CA GLU A 77 0.37 14.90 4.79
C GLU A 77 -0.31 13.59 4.38
N ILE A 78 -0.81 13.49 3.15
CA ILE A 78 -1.43 12.27 2.62
C ILE A 78 -0.34 11.22 2.39
N ASP A 79 0.81 11.60 1.83
CA ASP A 79 1.92 10.67 1.64
C ASP A 79 2.48 10.17 2.99
N LEU A 80 2.51 11.03 4.01
CA LEU A 80 2.84 10.63 5.39
C LEU A 80 1.79 9.65 5.96
N ALA A 81 0.50 9.94 5.78
CA ALA A 81 -0.58 9.08 6.25
C ALA A 81 -0.50 7.69 5.62
N ILE A 82 -0.32 7.60 4.31
CA ILE A 82 -0.12 6.31 3.60
C ILE A 82 1.12 5.59 4.13
N ALA A 83 2.23 6.31 4.30
CA ALA A 83 3.46 5.71 4.80
C ALA A 83 3.31 5.14 6.21
N LEU A 84 2.45 5.73 7.05
CA LEU A 84 2.23 5.32 8.43
C LEU A 84 1.11 4.28 8.60
N SER A 85 0.22 4.10 7.62
CA SER A 85 -0.82 3.06 7.64
C SER A 85 -0.28 1.66 7.95
N SER A 86 -1.02 0.88 8.71
CA SER A 86 -0.79 -0.55 8.95
C SER A 86 -0.96 -1.38 7.66
N GLY A 87 -0.52 -2.64 7.68
CA GLY A 87 -0.73 -3.54 6.54
C GLY A 87 -2.21 -3.71 6.17
N GLU A 88 -3.09 -3.85 7.16
CA GLU A 88 -4.54 -3.97 6.97
C GLU A 88 -5.13 -2.70 6.33
N GLU A 89 -4.76 -1.52 6.84
CA GLU A 89 -5.19 -0.23 6.25
C GLU A 89 -4.68 -0.05 4.82
N LEU A 90 -3.50 -0.60 4.47
CA LEU A 90 -2.97 -0.55 3.12
C LEU A 90 -3.70 -1.50 2.15
N GLU A 91 -4.17 -2.66 2.61
CA GLU A 91 -5.03 -3.55 1.82
C GLU A 91 -6.41 -2.90 1.55
N ASP A 92 -7.00 -2.26 2.57
CA ASP A 92 -8.23 -1.49 2.41
C ASP A 92 -8.04 -0.29 1.47
N LEU A 93 -6.90 0.40 1.59
CA LEU A 93 -6.51 1.48 0.68
C LEU A 93 -6.35 0.96 -0.75
N ALA A 94 -5.74 -0.22 -0.93
CA ALA A 94 -5.62 -0.86 -2.24
C ALA A 94 -7.01 -1.14 -2.82
N LEU A 95 -7.94 -1.72 -2.06
CA LEU A 95 -9.31 -1.95 -2.53
C LEU A 95 -9.98 -0.64 -3.00
N ARG A 96 -9.87 0.43 -2.22
CA ARG A 96 -10.40 1.76 -2.57
C ARG A 96 -9.74 2.35 -3.82
N ALA A 97 -8.43 2.29 -3.92
CA ALA A 97 -7.67 2.72 -5.08
C ALA A 97 -8.09 1.95 -6.35
N GLY A 98 -8.24 0.63 -6.22
CA GLY A 98 -8.77 -0.22 -7.28
C GLY A 98 -10.16 0.20 -7.70
N ALA A 99 -11.04 0.49 -6.75
CA ALA A 99 -12.40 0.93 -7.03
C ALA A 99 -12.42 2.26 -7.82
N ILE A 100 -11.57 3.23 -7.47
CA ILE A 100 -11.37 4.46 -8.26
C ILE A 100 -10.87 4.14 -9.66
N TYR A 101 -9.84 3.31 -9.79
CA TYR A 101 -9.30 2.93 -11.09
C TYR A 101 -10.36 2.28 -11.99
N TRP A 102 -11.29 1.52 -11.40
CA TRP A 102 -12.40 0.86 -12.08
C TRP A 102 -13.67 1.72 -12.24
N ALA A 103 -13.69 2.94 -11.71
CA ALA A 103 -14.89 3.75 -11.60
C ALA A 103 -15.60 4.01 -12.93
N GLY A 104 -14.86 4.18 -14.03
CA GLY A 104 -15.44 4.33 -15.37
C GLY A 104 -16.26 3.10 -15.79
N SER A 105 -15.69 1.90 -15.59
CA SER A 105 -16.33 0.61 -15.89
C SER A 105 -17.57 0.39 -15.02
N LEU A 106 -17.46 0.69 -13.73
CA LEU A 106 -18.56 0.53 -12.77
C LEU A 106 -19.71 1.52 -13.06
N ALA A 107 -19.39 2.77 -13.41
CA ALA A 107 -20.38 3.80 -13.72
C ALA A 107 -21.12 3.56 -15.06
N ALA A 108 -20.54 2.78 -15.96
CA ALA A 108 -21.14 2.46 -17.26
C ALA A 108 -22.24 1.37 -17.17
N VAL A 109 -22.43 0.77 -16.00
CA VAL A 109 -23.43 -0.30 -15.80
C VAL A 109 -24.83 0.29 -15.73
N ILE A 110 -25.64 -0.03 -16.73
CA ILE A 110 -27.05 0.38 -16.83
C ILE A 110 -28.03 -0.74 -16.48
N ASP A 111 -27.57 -1.99 -16.51
CA ASP A 111 -28.41 -3.15 -16.15
C ASP A 111 -28.47 -3.30 -14.63
N GLY A 112 -29.69 -3.20 -14.08
CA GLY A 112 -29.90 -3.25 -12.64
C GLY A 112 -29.49 -4.58 -11.98
N ARG A 113 -29.53 -5.70 -12.73
CA ARG A 113 -29.11 -7.00 -12.20
C ARG A 113 -27.59 -7.07 -12.09
N GLN A 114 -26.87 -6.59 -13.10
CA GLN A 114 -25.41 -6.49 -13.07
C GLN A 114 -24.95 -5.49 -12.01
N ALA A 115 -25.62 -4.35 -11.86
CA ALA A 115 -25.34 -3.38 -10.80
C ALA A 115 -25.52 -4.00 -9.39
N ALA A 116 -26.61 -4.74 -9.17
CA ALA A 116 -26.83 -5.43 -7.90
C ALA A 116 -25.78 -6.52 -7.63
N ALA A 117 -25.34 -7.26 -8.66
CA ALA A 117 -24.28 -8.25 -8.53
C ALA A 117 -22.93 -7.62 -8.17
N LEU A 118 -22.58 -6.47 -8.78
CA LEU A 118 -21.37 -5.72 -8.43
C LEU A 118 -21.40 -5.21 -6.99
N GLN A 119 -22.54 -4.66 -6.54
CA GLN A 119 -22.69 -4.24 -5.15
C GLN A 119 -22.61 -5.41 -4.17
N ALA A 120 -23.13 -6.57 -4.53
CA ALA A 120 -22.99 -7.78 -3.72
C ALA A 120 -21.54 -8.26 -3.64
N ALA A 121 -20.76 -8.11 -4.70
CA ALA A 121 -19.37 -8.56 -4.76
C ALA A 121 -18.37 -7.57 -4.15
N LEU A 122 -18.56 -6.27 -4.36
CA LEU A 122 -17.62 -5.21 -3.92
C LEU A 122 -18.08 -4.45 -2.67
N GLY A 123 -19.38 -4.50 -2.36
CA GLY A 123 -20.02 -3.65 -1.36
C GLY A 123 -20.55 -2.34 -1.95
N ALA A 124 -21.75 -1.96 -1.52
CA ALA A 124 -22.43 -0.76 -2.03
C ALA A 124 -21.64 0.53 -1.79
N GLU A 125 -20.99 0.65 -0.62
CA GLU A 125 -20.16 1.81 -0.27
C GLU A 125 -18.95 1.96 -1.19
N ILE A 126 -18.28 0.85 -1.53
CA ILE A 126 -17.13 0.85 -2.45
C ILE A 126 -17.59 1.24 -3.86
N CYS A 127 -18.72 0.73 -4.33
CA CYS A 127 -19.28 1.13 -5.62
C CYS A 127 -19.64 2.63 -5.66
N ALA A 128 -20.27 3.15 -4.60
CA ALA A 128 -20.61 4.57 -4.51
C ALA A 128 -19.34 5.44 -4.47
N PHE A 129 -18.34 5.03 -3.69
CA PHE A 129 -17.04 5.69 -3.60
C PHE A 129 -16.32 5.74 -4.94
N ALA A 130 -16.32 4.63 -5.69
CA ALA A 130 -15.76 4.58 -7.04
C ALA A 130 -16.42 5.61 -7.96
N VAL A 131 -17.75 5.58 -8.06
CA VAL A 131 -18.51 6.47 -8.96
C VAL A 131 -18.27 7.94 -8.63
N ALA A 132 -18.14 8.29 -7.35
CA ALA A 132 -17.82 9.65 -6.90
C ALA A 132 -16.43 10.14 -7.34
N ASN A 133 -15.50 9.23 -7.64
CA ASN A 133 -14.11 9.51 -8.00
C ASN A 133 -13.77 9.14 -9.46
N ARG A 134 -14.78 9.07 -10.34
CA ARG A 134 -14.62 8.71 -11.75
C ARG A 134 -13.69 9.64 -12.54
N ASP A 135 -13.40 10.84 -12.02
CA ASP A 135 -12.48 11.80 -12.62
C ASP A 135 -11.04 11.27 -12.71
N LEU A 136 -10.67 10.33 -11.83
CA LEU A 136 -9.36 9.66 -11.82
C LEU A 136 -9.41 8.21 -12.33
N ALA A 137 -10.50 7.82 -12.99
CA ALA A 137 -10.64 6.44 -13.46
C ALA A 137 -9.55 6.07 -14.47
N GLY A 138 -9.14 4.81 -14.41
CA GLY A 138 -8.30 4.20 -15.43
C GLY A 138 -9.07 3.92 -16.74
N PRO A 139 -8.40 3.27 -17.70
CA PRO A 139 -9.06 2.79 -18.92
C PRO A 139 -10.22 1.85 -18.60
N MET A 140 -11.24 1.89 -19.47
CA MET A 140 -12.39 0.98 -19.38
C MET A 140 -11.94 -0.48 -19.41
N GLN A 141 -12.52 -1.29 -18.52
CA GLN A 141 -12.22 -2.71 -18.35
C GLN A 141 -13.47 -3.57 -18.47
N PRO A 142 -13.34 -4.83 -18.95
CA PRO A 142 -14.43 -5.78 -18.94
C PRO A 142 -14.79 -6.18 -17.51
N LEU A 143 -16.06 -6.08 -17.14
CA LEU A 143 -16.53 -6.42 -15.80
C LEU A 143 -16.62 -7.94 -15.58
N GLU A 144 -16.93 -8.70 -16.61
CA GLU A 144 -16.99 -10.16 -16.55
C GLU A 144 -15.58 -10.78 -16.49
N PRO A 145 -15.40 -11.91 -15.77
CA PRO A 145 -16.37 -12.58 -14.91
C PRO A 145 -16.59 -11.83 -13.59
N LEU A 146 -17.84 -11.72 -13.13
CA LEU A 146 -18.17 -11.05 -11.87
C LEU A 146 -17.72 -11.82 -10.62
N GLU A 147 -17.51 -13.13 -10.72
CA GLU A 147 -17.12 -13.96 -9.57
C GLU A 147 -15.76 -13.55 -8.98
N ASP A 148 -14.87 -12.96 -9.78
CA ASP A 148 -13.53 -12.50 -9.37
C ASP A 148 -13.38 -10.97 -9.43
N ILE A 149 -14.48 -10.22 -9.51
CA ILE A 149 -14.40 -8.76 -9.64
C ILE A 149 -13.69 -8.14 -8.43
N PHE A 150 -13.91 -8.66 -7.22
CA PHE A 150 -13.23 -8.20 -6.01
C PHE A 150 -11.71 -8.36 -6.14
N GLY A 151 -11.25 -9.57 -6.51
CA GLY A 151 -9.82 -9.87 -6.66
C GLY A 151 -9.16 -9.00 -7.72
N ARG A 152 -9.83 -8.77 -8.85
CA ARG A 152 -9.33 -7.93 -9.95
C ARG A 152 -9.24 -6.45 -9.58
N VAL A 153 -10.29 -5.92 -8.95
CA VAL A 153 -10.31 -4.54 -8.44
C VAL A 153 -9.20 -4.36 -7.41
N HIS A 154 -9.10 -5.25 -6.43
CA HIS A 154 -8.07 -5.22 -5.41
C HIS A 154 -6.65 -5.30 -6.01
N ALA A 155 -6.42 -6.19 -6.97
CA ALA A 155 -5.13 -6.34 -7.64
C ALA A 155 -4.72 -5.06 -8.39
N ASP A 156 -5.63 -4.40 -9.09
CA ASP A 156 -5.33 -3.11 -9.72
C ASP A 156 -5.09 -2.00 -8.71
N GLY A 157 -5.77 -2.06 -7.56
CA GLY A 157 -5.47 -1.26 -6.39
C GLY A 157 -4.04 -1.40 -5.88
N LEU A 158 -3.57 -2.65 -5.74
CA LEU A 158 -2.18 -2.95 -5.38
C LEU A 158 -1.20 -2.42 -6.42
N ARG A 159 -1.53 -2.46 -7.72
CA ARG A 159 -0.70 -1.85 -8.77
C ARG A 159 -0.62 -0.33 -8.61
N CYS A 160 -1.73 0.34 -8.29
CA CYS A 160 -1.74 1.76 -7.96
C CYS A 160 -0.85 2.06 -6.74
N LEU A 161 -0.96 1.25 -5.67
CA LEU A 161 -0.12 1.37 -4.47
C LEU A 161 1.37 1.13 -4.77
N GLY A 162 1.69 0.16 -5.64
CA GLY A 162 3.05 -0.08 -6.13
C GLY A 162 3.62 1.11 -6.90
N ALA A 163 2.81 1.74 -7.76
CA ALA A 163 3.18 2.96 -8.47
C ALA A 163 3.42 4.14 -7.51
N TRP A 164 2.56 4.32 -6.50
CA TRP A 164 2.79 5.29 -5.43
C TRP A 164 4.12 5.01 -4.71
N CYS A 165 4.38 3.75 -4.34
CA CYS A 165 5.63 3.35 -3.69
C CYS A 165 6.86 3.69 -4.55
N GLN A 166 6.77 3.64 -5.88
CA GLN A 166 7.88 4.00 -6.77
C GLN A 166 8.10 5.50 -6.90
N ALA A 167 7.02 6.29 -6.80
CA ALA A 167 7.11 7.74 -6.77
C ALA A 167 7.68 8.28 -5.45
N MET A 168 7.64 7.49 -4.37
CA MET A 168 8.16 7.90 -3.07
C MET A 168 9.69 7.92 -3.01
N PRO A 169 10.29 8.98 -2.45
CA PRO A 169 11.74 9.08 -2.35
C PRO A 169 12.33 8.14 -1.28
N GLY A 170 13.58 7.76 -1.50
CA GLY A 170 14.40 7.06 -0.51
C GLY A 170 13.83 5.71 -0.08
N GLU A 171 13.86 5.45 1.23
CA GLU A 171 13.53 4.15 1.79
C GLU A 171 12.04 3.95 2.10
N THR A 172 11.25 5.02 2.03
CA THR A 172 9.80 5.00 2.33
C THR A 172 9.08 3.93 1.52
N SER A 173 9.42 3.84 0.23
CA SER A 173 8.92 2.83 -0.71
C SER A 173 9.02 1.40 -0.18
N MET A 174 10.23 0.99 0.25
CA MET A 174 10.46 -0.38 0.69
C MET A 174 9.87 -0.61 2.07
N ARG A 175 9.91 0.38 2.95
CA ARG A 175 9.31 0.27 4.29
C ARG A 175 7.81 0.08 4.26
N VAL A 176 7.10 0.76 3.36
CA VAL A 176 5.67 0.52 3.14
C VAL A 176 5.45 -0.89 2.60
N ARG A 177 6.24 -1.32 1.61
CA ARG A 177 6.16 -2.69 1.06
C ARG A 177 6.42 -3.79 2.09
N LEU A 178 7.21 -3.54 3.13
CA LEU A 178 7.43 -4.49 4.23
C LEU A 178 6.15 -4.78 5.02
N LYS A 179 5.16 -3.89 5.01
CA LYS A 179 3.89 -4.07 5.73
C LYS A 179 2.92 -5.03 5.04
N LEU A 180 3.19 -5.33 3.78
CA LEU A 180 2.35 -6.17 2.94
C LEU A 180 3.04 -7.50 2.70
N MET A 181 2.23 -8.53 2.50
CA MET A 181 2.70 -9.80 1.95
C MET A 181 3.49 -9.53 0.66
N PRO A 182 4.61 -10.24 0.40
CA PRO A 182 5.32 -10.16 -0.86
C PRO A 182 4.39 -10.37 -2.06
N HIS A 183 4.26 -9.35 -2.90
CA HIS A 183 3.38 -9.39 -4.04
C HIS A 183 4.02 -8.69 -5.24
N ALA A 184 4.08 -9.37 -6.39
CA ALA A 184 4.69 -8.82 -7.61
C ALA A 184 4.07 -7.48 -8.05
N LEU A 185 2.77 -7.30 -7.80
CA LEU A 185 2.03 -6.07 -8.14
C LEU A 185 2.52 -4.82 -7.42
N VAL A 186 3.11 -4.97 -6.23
CA VAL A 186 3.66 -3.85 -5.46
C VAL A 186 5.19 -3.81 -5.57
N ASP A 187 5.83 -4.99 -5.65
CA ASP A 187 7.29 -5.13 -5.59
C ASP A 187 7.99 -4.85 -6.92
N GLN A 188 7.33 -5.03 -8.06
CA GLN A 188 7.90 -4.80 -9.38
C GLN A 188 7.63 -3.38 -9.88
N PRO A 189 8.48 -2.86 -10.79
CA PRO A 189 8.22 -1.59 -11.47
C PRO A 189 6.80 -1.53 -12.05
N ALA A 190 6.11 -0.42 -11.82
CA ALA A 190 4.75 -0.22 -12.26
C ALA A 190 4.77 -0.01 -13.76
N ALA A 191 3.93 -0.76 -14.47
CA ALA A 191 3.72 -0.57 -15.89
C ALA A 191 2.67 0.53 -16.12
N GLU A 192 2.69 1.14 -17.29
CA GLU A 192 1.57 1.97 -17.73
C GLU A 192 0.28 1.14 -17.83
N PRO A 193 -0.89 1.71 -17.48
CA PRO A 193 -1.13 3.11 -17.10
C PRO A 193 -0.97 3.39 -15.59
N PHE A 194 -0.56 2.41 -14.79
CA PHE A 194 -0.49 2.55 -13.33
C PHE A 194 0.63 3.48 -12.89
N ALA A 195 1.76 3.49 -13.60
CA ALA A 195 2.88 4.38 -13.30
C ALA A 195 2.45 5.86 -13.35
N GLU A 196 1.64 6.24 -14.34
CA GLU A 196 1.13 7.61 -14.47
C GLU A 196 0.00 7.94 -13.48
N ALA A 197 -1.06 7.11 -13.44
CA ALA A 197 -2.28 7.46 -12.70
C ALA A 197 -2.28 7.01 -11.22
N GLY A 198 -1.55 5.93 -10.91
CA GLY A 198 -1.58 5.24 -9.63
C GLY A 198 -1.30 6.15 -8.43
N PRO A 199 -0.23 6.96 -8.40
CA PRO A 199 0.06 7.82 -7.26
C PRO A 199 -1.08 8.81 -6.92
N ALA A 200 -1.75 9.38 -7.93
CA ALA A 200 -2.87 10.28 -7.70
C ALA A 200 -4.10 9.54 -7.17
N ILE A 201 -4.37 8.34 -7.70
CA ILE A 201 -5.47 7.48 -7.25
C ILE A 201 -5.29 7.07 -5.79
N VAL A 202 -4.09 6.64 -5.39
CA VAL A 202 -3.82 6.21 -4.01
C VAL A 202 -3.98 7.36 -3.02
N ARG A 203 -3.48 8.56 -3.37
CA ARG A 203 -3.68 9.75 -2.54
C ARG A 203 -5.16 10.08 -2.36
N ARG A 204 -5.95 10.05 -3.45
CA ARG A 204 -7.41 10.26 -3.38
C ARG A 204 -8.11 9.19 -2.54
N ALA A 205 -7.65 7.94 -2.60
CA ALA A 205 -8.25 6.85 -1.85
C ALA A 205 -8.06 6.99 -0.33
N MET A 206 -6.96 7.63 0.10
CA MET A 206 -6.63 7.89 1.50
C MET A 206 -7.50 9.01 2.11
N GLY A 207 -7.74 10.11 1.39
CA GLY A 207 -8.54 11.24 1.87
C GLY A 207 -8.45 12.47 0.98
#